data_AF-A0A0S8DUU4-F1
#
_entry.id   AF-A0A0S8DUU4-F1
#
_cell.length_a   1.000
_cell.length_b   1.000
_cell.length_c   1.000
_cell.angle_alpha   90.00
_cell.angle_beta   90.00
_cell.angle_gamma   90.00
#
_symmetry.space_group_name_H-M   'P 1'
#
loop_
_entity.id
_entity.type
_entity.pdbx_description
1 polymer ?
#
loop_
_entity_poly.entity_id
_entity_poly.type
_entity_poly.pdbx_seq_one_letter_code
_entity_poly.pdbx_strand_id
1 'polypeptide(L)'
;MANLKELVKRQEVLTGGHRLCAGCGAPIIVRQMSLAQDIPLVVGCATGCMEVSTTVHPYSAWRCSYIHCAFENVAATVSGAEAAYKSLRHRGKLKEEFRFVAIGGDGGTYDIGLQSLSGMLER
;
A
#
# COMPACT_ATOMS: atom_id res chain seq x y z
N MET A 1 -13.50 -19.84 -7.67
CA MET A 1 -13.24 -18.40 -7.86
C MET A 1 -14.11 -17.68 -6.83
N ALA A 2 -13.55 -16.76 -6.04
CA ALA A 2 -14.33 -16.09 -5.00
C ALA A 2 -15.44 -15.24 -5.63
N ASN A 3 -16.65 -15.29 -5.07
CA ASN A 3 -17.76 -14.44 -5.50
C ASN A 3 -17.84 -13.16 -4.67
N LEU A 4 -18.63 -12.17 -5.11
CA LEU A 4 -18.74 -10.89 -4.40
C LEU A 4 -19.23 -11.05 -2.96
N LYS A 5 -20.16 -11.99 -2.69
CA LYS A 5 -20.69 -12.25 -1.34
C LYS A 5 -19.62 -12.77 -0.38
N GLU A 6 -18.59 -13.43 -0.90
CA GLU A 6 -17.44 -13.89 -0.12
C GLU A 6 -16.43 -12.76 0.10
N LEU A 7 -16.12 -11.99 -0.95
CA LEU A 7 -15.14 -10.91 -0.88
C LEU A 7 -15.56 -9.80 0.10
N VAL A 8 -16.84 -9.42 0.14
CA VAL A 8 -17.34 -8.39 1.05
C VAL A 8 -17.26 -8.75 2.53
N LYS A 9 -17.00 -10.03 2.87
CA LYS A 9 -16.76 -10.45 4.26
C LYS A 9 -15.34 -10.17 4.73
N ARG A 10 -14.41 -9.86 3.81
CA ARG A 10 -13.03 -9.53 4.15
C ARG A 10 -12.97 -8.15 4.79
N GLN A 11 -12.01 -7.97 5.70
CA GLN A 11 -11.79 -6.67 6.33
C GLN A 11 -11.32 -5.64 5.30
N GLU A 12 -11.93 -4.46 5.30
CA GLU A 12 -11.48 -3.35 4.47
C GLU A 12 -10.10 -2.85 4.95
N VAL A 13 -9.14 -2.78 4.03
CA VAL A 13 -7.81 -2.21 4.30
C VAL A 13 -7.85 -0.69 4.35
N LEU A 14 -8.67 -0.06 3.49
CA LEU A 14 -8.88 1.39 3.46
C LEU A 14 -10.32 1.72 3.84
N THR A 15 -10.51 2.34 5.00
CA THR A 15 -11.83 2.65 5.57
C THR A 15 -12.42 3.96 5.04
N GLY A 16 -13.66 4.26 5.45
CA GLY A 16 -14.21 5.63 5.34
C GLY A 16 -13.55 6.60 6.32
N GLY A 17 -13.90 7.88 6.23
CA GLY A 17 -13.31 8.94 7.07
C GLY A 17 -12.08 9.64 6.48
N HIS A 18 -11.74 9.34 5.22
CA HIS A 18 -10.73 10.05 4.43
C HIS A 18 -11.33 11.24 3.66
N ARG A 19 -10.50 12.18 3.22
CA ARG A 19 -10.91 13.44 2.57
C ARG A 19 -10.86 13.43 1.03
N LEU A 20 -10.91 12.25 0.42
CA LEU A 20 -10.97 12.12 -1.05
C LEU A 20 -12.29 12.65 -1.59
N CYS A 21 -12.27 13.18 -2.82
CA CYS A 21 -13.45 13.72 -3.49
C CYS A 21 -14.58 12.68 -3.59
N ALA A 22 -15.82 13.15 -3.60
CA ALA A 22 -16.98 12.30 -3.89
C ALA A 22 -16.84 11.67 -5.28
N GLY A 23 -16.93 10.34 -5.37
CA GLY A 23 -16.73 9.61 -6.62
C GLY A 23 -15.27 9.43 -7.05
N CYS A 24 -14.28 9.73 -6.19
CA CYS A 24 -12.87 9.50 -6.51
C CYS A 24 -12.60 8.00 -6.79
N GLY A 25 -11.92 7.72 -7.91
CA GLY A 25 -11.57 6.35 -8.31
C GLY A 25 -10.43 5.73 -7.51
N ALA A 26 -9.50 6.53 -6.98
CA ALA A 26 -8.34 6.04 -6.24
C ALA A 26 -8.69 5.15 -5.02
N PRO A 27 -9.56 5.56 -4.09
CA PRO A 27 -9.92 4.71 -2.95
C PRO A 27 -10.70 3.46 -3.37
N ILE A 28 -11.47 3.53 -4.47
CA ILE A 28 -12.20 2.38 -5.01
C ILE A 28 -11.19 1.33 -5.48
N ILE A 29 -10.20 1.73 -6.28
CA ILE A 29 -9.15 0.83 -6.77
C ILE A 29 -8.39 0.19 -5.60
N VAL A 30 -7.98 0.98 -4.60
CA VAL A 30 -7.26 0.45 -3.42
C VAL A 30 -8.11 -0.55 -2.65
N ARG A 31 -9.41 -0.26 -2.44
CA ARG A 31 -10.32 -1.20 -1.78
C ARG A 31 -10.45 -2.50 -2.57
N GLN A 32 -10.69 -2.43 -3.88
CA GLN A 32 -10.81 -3.62 -4.72
C GLN A 32 -9.51 -4.44 -4.77
N MET A 33 -8.36 -3.77 -4.91
CA MET A 33 -7.03 -4.40 -4.85
C MET A 33 -6.84 -5.14 -3.52
N SER A 34 -7.23 -4.52 -2.40
CA SER A 34 -7.08 -5.12 -1.08
C SER A 34 -7.95 -6.37 -0.89
N LEU A 35 -9.15 -6.40 -1.49
CA LEU A 35 -10.03 -7.58 -1.45
C LEU A 35 -9.44 -8.79 -2.16
N ALA A 36 -8.49 -8.60 -3.09
CA ALA A 36 -7.83 -9.70 -3.79
C ALA A 36 -6.91 -10.52 -2.88
N GLN A 37 -6.52 -10.00 -1.72
CA GLN A 37 -5.59 -10.66 -0.80
C GLN A 37 -6.27 -11.19 0.46
N ASP A 38 -5.84 -12.37 0.89
CA ASP A 38 -6.24 -13.04 2.13
C ASP A 38 -5.17 -12.94 3.24
N ILE A 39 -3.98 -12.43 2.90
CA ILE A 39 -2.89 -12.17 3.85
C ILE A 39 -2.75 -10.67 4.16
N PRO A 40 -2.26 -10.30 5.36
CA PRO A 40 -2.05 -8.91 5.75
C PRO A 40 -1.15 -8.13 4.79
N LEU A 41 -1.51 -6.86 4.54
CA LEU A 41 -0.74 -5.96 3.68
C LEU A 41 0.21 -5.06 4.50
N VAL A 42 1.38 -4.79 3.93
CA VAL A 42 2.25 -3.68 4.29
C VAL A 42 2.24 -2.71 3.11
N VAL A 43 1.65 -1.53 3.32
CA VAL A 43 1.44 -0.53 2.27
C VAL A 43 2.41 0.63 2.45
N GLY A 44 3.14 0.96 1.39
CA GLY A 44 3.79 2.25 1.23
C GLY A 44 2.98 3.12 0.27
N CYS A 45 2.82 4.40 0.56
CA CYS A 45 2.18 5.34 -0.36
C CYS A 45 3.11 6.53 -0.61
N ALA A 46 3.37 6.82 -1.89
CA ALA A 46 4.06 8.04 -2.29
C ALA A 46 3.21 9.25 -1.92
N THR A 47 3.86 10.34 -1.51
CA THR A 47 3.20 11.64 -1.29
C THR A 47 2.37 12.02 -2.52
N GLY A 48 1.11 12.39 -2.31
CA GLY A 48 0.16 12.70 -3.36
C GLY A 48 -1.28 12.62 -2.86
N CYS A 49 -2.26 12.79 -3.75
CA CYS A 49 -3.69 12.85 -3.38
C CYS A 49 -4.13 11.70 -2.47
N MET A 50 -3.66 10.48 -2.76
CA MET A 50 -4.02 9.28 -2.01
C MET A 50 -3.49 9.33 -0.57
N GLU A 51 -2.23 9.69 -0.39
CA GLU A 51 -1.57 9.84 0.91
C GLU A 51 -2.21 11.00 1.69
N VAL A 52 -2.13 12.24 1.20
CA VAL A 52 -2.56 13.43 1.96
C VAL A 52 -4.03 13.39 2.38
N SER A 53 -4.88 12.70 1.60
CA SER A 53 -6.31 12.60 1.88
C SER A 53 -6.66 11.48 2.85
N THR A 54 -5.78 10.50 3.07
CA THR A 54 -6.04 9.33 3.94
C THR A 54 -5.26 9.33 5.24
N THR A 55 -4.21 10.15 5.36
CA THR A 55 -3.33 10.23 6.54
C THR A 55 -3.23 11.63 7.12
N VAL A 56 -4.36 12.36 7.14
CA VAL A 56 -4.41 13.68 7.77
C VAL A 56 -4.25 13.55 9.29
N HIS A 57 -3.18 14.15 9.83
CA HIS A 57 -2.92 14.17 11.26
C HIS A 57 -4.14 14.63 12.07
N PRO A 58 -4.47 13.97 13.20
CA PRO A 58 -3.81 12.81 13.82
C PRO A 58 -4.34 11.44 13.35
N TYR A 59 -5.08 11.38 12.24
CA TYR A 59 -5.84 10.20 11.82
C TYR A 59 -5.20 9.46 10.64
N SER A 60 -5.54 8.17 10.52
CA SER A 60 -5.24 7.35 9.35
C SER A 60 -6.46 6.51 8.99
N ALA A 61 -6.81 6.47 7.70
CA ALA A 61 -7.87 5.62 7.18
C ALA A 61 -7.42 4.17 6.90
N TRP A 62 -6.13 3.86 7.10
CA TRP A 62 -5.53 2.55 6.82
C TRP A 62 -5.65 1.60 8.00
N ARG A 63 -6.17 0.39 7.76
CA ARG A 63 -6.31 -0.71 8.73
C ARG A 63 -5.24 -1.79 8.57
N CYS A 64 -4.13 -1.46 7.93
CA CYS A 64 -2.98 -2.32 7.74
C CYS A 64 -1.70 -1.59 8.20
N SER A 65 -0.57 -2.29 8.17
CA SER A 65 0.73 -1.63 8.33
C SER A 65 0.92 -0.64 7.18
N TYR A 66 1.18 0.62 7.51
CA TYR A 66 1.26 1.71 6.55
C TYR A 66 2.54 2.52 6.75
N ILE A 67 3.21 2.87 5.65
CA ILE A 67 4.43 3.66 5.63
C ILE A 67 4.19 4.89 4.75
N HIS A 68 4.30 6.07 5.35
CA HIS A 68 4.41 7.30 4.58
C HIS A 68 5.77 7.34 3.89
N CYS A 69 5.79 7.56 2.57
CA CYS A 69 7.01 7.68 1.78
C CYS A 69 7.09 9.07 1.15
N ALA A 70 8.32 9.52 0.85
CA ALA A 70 8.49 10.70 0.02
C ALA A 70 8.01 10.43 -1.41
N PHE A 71 7.81 11.49 -2.19
CA PHE A 71 7.16 11.39 -3.49
C PHE A 71 7.95 10.50 -4.49
N GLU A 72 9.27 10.54 -4.42
CA GLU A 72 10.18 9.92 -5.37
C GLU A 72 10.56 8.46 -5.06
N ASN A 73 10.27 7.95 -3.85
CA ASN A 73 10.95 6.76 -3.35
C ASN A 73 10.07 5.64 -2.78
N VAL A 74 8.74 5.68 -2.95
CA VAL A 74 7.83 4.67 -2.39
C VAL A 74 8.23 3.23 -2.74
N ALA A 75 8.63 2.98 -3.99
CA ALA A 75 9.03 1.64 -4.44
C ALA A 75 10.28 1.16 -3.70
N ALA A 76 11.32 2.01 -3.59
CA ALA A 76 12.53 1.68 -2.85
C ALA A 76 12.27 1.46 -1.35
N THR A 77 11.40 2.27 -0.74
CA THR A 77 11.01 2.10 0.68
C THR A 77 10.34 0.74 0.91
N VAL A 78 9.41 0.36 0.04
CA VAL A 78 8.71 -0.92 0.16
C VAL A 78 9.64 -2.10 -0.12
N SER A 79 10.57 -2.00 -1.09
CA SER A 79 11.63 -3.00 -1.29
C SER A 79 12.49 -3.19 -0.05
N GLY A 80 12.86 -2.09 0.64
CA GLY A 80 13.62 -2.16 1.89
C GLY A 80 12.85 -2.87 3.01
N ALA A 81 11.56 -2.58 3.15
CA ALA A 81 10.69 -3.28 4.10
C ALA A 81 10.57 -4.78 3.80
N GLU A 82 10.46 -5.14 2.52
CA GLU A 82 10.38 -6.53 2.06
C GLU A 82 11.71 -7.28 2.30
N ALA A 83 12.85 -6.64 2.05
CA ALA A 83 14.17 -7.18 2.35
C ALA A 83 14.38 -7.41 3.86
N ALA A 84 13.95 -6.45 4.70
CA ALA A 84 13.99 -6.59 6.16
C ALA A 84 13.09 -7.75 6.63
N TYR A 85 11.88 -7.87 6.06
CA TYR A 85 10.97 -8.99 6.29
C TYR A 85 11.62 -10.33 5.94
N LYS A 86 12.19 -10.48 4.74
CA LYS A 86 12.91 -11.70 4.31
C LYS A 86 14.03 -12.07 5.28
N SER A 87 14.82 -11.09 5.72
CA SER A 87 15.88 -11.30 6.70
C SER A 87 15.36 -11.75 8.07
N LEU A 88 14.25 -11.18 8.55
CA LEU A 88 13.63 -11.57 9.83
C LEU A 88 13.01 -12.98 9.75
N ARG A 89 12.37 -13.31 8.62
CA ARG A 89 11.82 -14.65 8.33
C ARG A 89 12.92 -15.71 8.32
N HIS A 90 14.02 -15.46 7.61
CA HIS A 90 15.16 -16.39 7.53
C HIS A 90 15.77 -16.70 8.92
N ARG A 91 15.79 -15.71 9.81
CA ARG A 91 16.27 -15.85 11.20
C ARG A 91 15.23 -16.44 12.17
N GLY A 92 14.05 -16.83 11.68
CA GLY A 92 12.95 -17.35 12.49
C GLY A 92 12.33 -16.33 13.46
N LYS A 93 12.60 -15.03 13.27
CA LYS A 93 12.12 -13.94 14.15
C LYS A 93 10.70 -13.46 13.81
N LEU A 94 10.18 -13.85 12.65
CA LEU A 94 8.85 -13.50 12.18
C LEU A 94 8.22 -14.74 11.54
N LYS A 95 6.98 -15.07 11.89
CA LYS A 95 6.32 -16.31 11.43
C LYS A 95 5.16 -16.05 10.48
N GLU A 96 4.62 -14.85 10.53
CA GLU A 96 3.52 -14.34 9.74
C GLU A 96 3.96 -14.06 8.30
N GLU A 97 3.02 -14.22 7.38
CA GLU A 97 3.21 -13.85 5.97
C GLU A 97 2.56 -12.50 5.68
N PHE A 98 3.30 -11.66 4.96
CA PHE A 98 2.85 -10.33 4.57
C PHE A 98 3.01 -10.14 3.08
N ARG A 99 2.14 -9.31 2.50
CA ARG A 99 2.29 -8.81 1.13
C ARG A 99 2.64 -7.34 1.15
N PHE A 100 3.62 -6.98 0.34
CA PHE A 100 4.14 -5.61 0.25
C PHE A 100 3.54 -4.93 -0.98
N VAL A 101 3.02 -3.71 -0.80
CA VAL A 101 2.39 -2.94 -1.88
C VAL A 101 2.91 -1.51 -1.83
N ALA A 102 3.46 -1.04 -2.96
CA ALA A 102 3.80 0.36 -3.17
C ALA A 102 2.69 1.02 -4.01
N ILE A 103 2.08 2.09 -3.49
CA ILE A 103 1.05 2.87 -4.16
C ILE A 103 1.65 4.21 -4.56
N GLY A 104 1.55 4.56 -5.84
CA GLY A 104 1.96 5.85 -6.37
C GLY A 104 0.94 6.38 -7.37
N GLY A 105 0.79 7.70 -7.42
CA GLY A 105 0.11 8.37 -8.52
C GLY A 105 0.98 8.36 -9.79
N ASP A 106 0.49 9.00 -10.85
CA ASP A 106 1.20 9.17 -12.11
C ASP A 106 2.57 9.83 -11.92
N GLY A 107 2.67 10.99 -11.25
CA GLY A 107 3.98 11.61 -10.98
C GLY A 107 4.96 10.72 -10.20
N GLY A 108 4.46 9.92 -9.25
CA GLY A 108 5.26 9.00 -8.43
C GLY A 108 5.62 7.67 -9.12
N THR A 109 5.14 7.44 -10.35
CA THR A 109 5.39 6.18 -11.08
C THR A 109 5.94 6.41 -12.48
N TYR A 110 5.59 7.51 -13.14
CA TYR A 110 5.97 7.87 -14.50
C TYR A 110 6.97 9.02 -14.58
N ASP A 111 7.17 9.79 -13.49
CA ASP A 111 8.09 10.93 -13.46
C ASP A 111 9.11 10.79 -12.32
N ILE A 112 8.97 11.57 -11.24
CA ILE A 112 9.96 11.64 -10.15
C ILE A 112 10.24 10.29 -9.48
N GLY A 113 9.23 9.41 -9.41
CA GLY A 113 9.38 8.07 -8.82
C GLY A 113 9.86 6.98 -9.78
N LEU A 114 10.03 7.28 -11.07
CA LEU A 114 10.37 6.26 -12.07
C LEU A 114 11.70 5.55 -11.76
N GLN A 115 12.70 6.27 -11.25
CA GLN A 115 13.98 5.66 -10.91
C GLN A 115 13.84 4.64 -9.76
N SER A 116 13.05 4.95 -8.74
CA SER A 116 12.84 4.02 -7.61
C SER A 116 12.00 2.82 -8.03
N LEU A 117 11.00 3.02 -8.90
CA LEU A 117 10.20 1.96 -9.49
C LEU A 117 11.04 1.02 -10.37
N SER A 118 11.79 1.58 -11.32
CA SER A 118 12.70 0.79 -12.18
C SER A 118 13.68 -0.01 -11.35
N GLY A 119 14.25 0.64 -10.33
CA GLY A 119 15.16 -0.02 -9.41
C GLY A 119 14.49 -1.18 -8.66
N MET A 120 13.26 -1.03 -8.16
CA MET A 120 12.54 -2.13 -7.49
C MET A 120 12.31 -3.33 -8.43
N LEU A 121 12.03 -3.11 -9.71
CA LEU A 121 11.75 -4.19 -10.66
C LEU A 121 12.99 -4.99 -11.08
N GLU A 122 14.19 -4.41 -10.95
CA GLU A 122 15.46 -5.04 -11.31
C GLU A 122 15.97 -6.07 -10.28
N ARG A 123 15.56 -5.94 -9.00
CA ARG A 123 16.14 -6.65 -7.85
C ARG A 123 15.11 -7.50 -7.12
#